data_AF-A0A971SY82-F1
#
_entry.id   AF-A0A971SY82-F1
#
_cell.length_a   1.000
_cell.length_b   1.000
_cell.length_c   1.000
_cell.angle_alpha   90.00
_cell.angle_beta   90.00
_cell.angle_gamma   90.00
#
_symmetry.space_group_name_H-M   'P 1'
#
loop_
_entity.id
_entity.type
_entity.pdbx_description
1 polymer ?
#
loop_
_entity_poly.entity_id
_entity_poly.type
_entity_poly.pdbx_seq_one_letter_code
_entity_poly.pdbx_strand_id
1 'polypeptide(L)'
;MEKYQSHLKKTAVLYGALFIICLGLLVWQVVLLGAVLQGSYAEGFVAGFRLSLTFLFCLFSAINFINIMKAIRNAEYRKKMYISDTDERKRVIEEKTSAAYRNLSLPMLGVATVVAGSFNHTVFFCLVAVLLVQALILMGCKLYYQKKY
;
A
#
# COMPACT_ATOMS: atom_id res chain seq x y z
N MET A 1 -21.57 -6.48 -17.19
CA MET A 1 -20.42 -7.29 -16.73
C MET A 1 -19.13 -6.99 -17.50
N GLU A 2 -19.17 -6.80 -18.82
CA GLU A 2 -17.96 -6.55 -19.63
C GLU A 2 -17.17 -5.28 -19.24
N LYS A 3 -17.86 -4.18 -18.93
CA LYS A 3 -17.21 -2.94 -18.42
C LYS A 3 -16.44 -3.16 -17.10
N TYR A 4 -16.91 -4.05 -16.23
CA TYR A 4 -16.21 -4.38 -14.98
C TYR A 4 -15.01 -5.30 -15.24
N GLN A 5 -15.09 -6.19 -16.24
CA GLN A 5 -13.96 -7.01 -16.64
C GLN A 5 -12.82 -6.19 -17.24
N SER A 6 -13.12 -5.18 -18.06
CA SER A 6 -12.11 -4.29 -18.63
C SER A 6 -11.47 -3.38 -17.57
N HIS A 7 -12.26 -2.90 -16.59
CA HIS A 7 -11.74 -2.21 -15.42
C HIS A 7 -10.77 -3.11 -14.63
N LEU A 8 -11.19 -4.33 -14.26
CA LEU A 8 -10.35 -5.29 -13.55
C LEU A 8 -9.04 -5.60 -14.29
N LYS A 9 -9.08 -5.75 -15.63
CA LYS A 9 -7.87 -5.97 -16.44
C LYS A 9 -6.91 -4.78 -16.37
N LYS A 10 -7.41 -3.54 -16.49
CA LYS A 10 -6.59 -2.32 -16.35
C LYS A 10 -5.97 -2.22 -14.96
N THR A 11 -6.76 -2.47 -13.92
CA THR A 11 -6.31 -2.48 -12.53
C THR A 11 -5.27 -3.59 -12.28
N ALA A 12 -5.43 -4.76 -12.90
CA ALA A 12 -4.45 -5.85 -12.84
C ALA A 12 -3.10 -5.45 -13.44
N VAL A 13 -3.12 -4.84 -14.64
CA VAL A 13 -1.90 -4.37 -15.31
C VAL A 13 -1.20 -3.31 -14.46
N LEU A 14 -1.96 -2.41 -13.84
CA LEU A 14 -1.42 -1.35 -13.00
C LEU A 14 -0.75 -1.90 -11.73
N TYR A 15 -1.40 -2.81 -10.99
CA TYR A 15 -0.78 -3.46 -9.82
C TYR A 15 0.36 -4.39 -10.21
N GLY A 16 0.30 -5.06 -11.36
CA GLY A 16 1.40 -5.86 -11.89
C GLY A 16 2.63 -5.02 -12.24
N ALA A 17 2.43 -3.87 -12.90
CA ALA A 17 3.51 -2.93 -13.20
C ALA A 17 4.12 -2.33 -11.92
N LEU A 18 3.28 -1.92 -10.96
CA LEU A 18 3.73 -1.46 -9.65
C LEU A 18 4.55 -2.53 -8.92
N PHE A 19 4.12 -3.80 -8.98
CA PHE A 19 4.85 -4.90 -8.36
C PHE A 19 6.25 -5.09 -8.97
N ILE A 20 6.38 -5.04 -10.29
CA ILE A 20 7.68 -5.15 -10.98
C ILE A 20 8.60 -4.00 -10.58
N ILE A 21 8.09 -2.75 -10.57
CA ILE A 21 8.87 -1.58 -10.16
C ILE A 21 9.32 -1.72 -8.71
N CYS A 22 8.42 -2.15 -7.82
CA CYS A 22 8.70 -2.30 -6.39
C CYS A 22 9.73 -3.42 -6.16
N LEU A 23 9.68 -4.52 -6.91
CA LEU A 23 10.69 -5.57 -6.89
C LEU A 23 12.07 -5.06 -7.32
N GLY A 24 12.13 -4.27 -8.42
CA GLY A 24 13.38 -3.65 -8.87
C GLY A 24 14.00 -2.76 -7.79
N LEU A 25 13.19 -1.92 -7.14
CA LEU A 25 13.62 -1.08 -6.03
C LEU A 25 14.08 -1.88 -4.81
N LEU A 26 13.42 -3.01 -4.52
CA LEU A 26 13.78 -3.87 -3.41
C LEU A 26 15.14 -4.55 -3.65
N VAL A 27 15.34 -5.13 -4.83
CA VAL A 27 16.62 -5.74 -5.23
C VAL A 27 17.75 -4.71 -5.16
N TRP A 28 17.52 -3.52 -5.70
CA TRP A 28 18.48 -2.41 -5.62
C TRP A 28 18.86 -2.07 -4.17
N GLN A 29 17.88 -1.96 -3.27
CA GLN A 29 18.13 -1.68 -1.86
C GLN A 29 18.87 -2.81 -1.13
N VAL A 30 18.58 -4.08 -1.45
CA VAL A 30 19.29 -5.24 -0.88
C VAL A 30 20.76 -5.24 -1.31
N VAL A 31 21.04 -4.94 -2.58
CA VAL A 31 22.42 -4.82 -3.08
C VAL A 31 23.18 -3.71 -2.35
N LEU A 32 22.54 -2.55 -2.15
CA LEU A 32 23.13 -1.44 -1.41
C LEU A 32 23.28 -1.70 0.10
N LEU A 33 22.47 -2.59 0.67
CA LEU A 33 22.50 -2.90 2.11
C LEU A 33 23.87 -3.43 2.54
N GLY A 34 24.54 -4.22 1.70
CA GLY A 34 25.88 -4.74 1.98
C GLY A 34 26.94 -3.64 2.19
N ALA A 35 26.78 -2.49 1.54
CA ALA A 35 27.65 -1.33 1.74
C ALA A 35 27.27 -0.52 2.99
N VAL A 36 25.98 -0.46 3.34
CA VAL A 36 25.47 0.32 4.48
C VAL A 36 25.69 -0.37 5.83
N LEU A 37 25.78 -1.70 5.85
CA LEU A 37 26.05 -2.46 7.09
C LEU A 37 27.45 -2.21 7.68
N GLN A 38 28.35 -1.55 6.94
CA GLN A 38 29.65 -1.10 7.45
C GLN A 38 29.60 0.30 8.10
N GLY A 39 28.45 0.98 8.05
CA GLY A 39 28.24 2.32 8.57
C GLY A 39 27.75 2.38 10.01
N SER A 40 27.21 3.53 10.41
CA SER A 40 26.68 3.74 11.77
C SER A 40 25.41 2.92 12.02
N TYR A 41 25.16 2.53 13.28
CA TYR A 41 23.93 1.84 13.69
C TYR A 41 22.65 2.56 13.21
N ALA A 42 22.65 3.89 13.20
CA ALA A 42 21.52 4.69 12.73
C ALA A 42 21.26 4.52 11.23
N GLU A 43 22.31 4.40 10.42
CA GLU A 43 22.20 4.19 8.98
C GLU A 43 21.68 2.79 8.66
N GLY A 44 22.17 1.78 9.40
CA GLY A 44 21.68 0.41 9.32
C GLY A 44 20.18 0.31 9.67
N PHE A 45 19.74 1.02 10.71
CA PHE A 45 18.32 1.05 11.10
C PHE A 45 17.44 1.69 10.01
N VAL A 46 17.84 2.85 9.48
CA VAL A 46 17.08 3.55 8.44
C VAL A 46 17.04 2.73 7.14
N ALA A 47 18.14 2.09 6.76
CA ALA A 47 18.17 1.19 5.61
C ALA A 47 17.27 -0.03 5.81
N GLY A 48 17.30 -0.65 6.98
CA GLY A 48 16.43 -1.78 7.33
C GLY A 48 14.95 -1.43 7.31
N PHE A 49 14.58 -0.25 7.83
CA PHE A 49 13.20 0.22 7.83
C PHE A 49 12.71 0.56 6.41
N ARG A 50 13.55 1.22 5.59
CA ARG A 50 13.23 1.51 4.18
C ARG A 50 13.00 0.23 3.37
N LEU A 51 13.83 -0.78 3.60
CA LEU A 51 13.71 -2.09 2.97
C LEU A 51 12.42 -2.81 3.39
N SER A 52 12.11 -2.77 4.69
CA SER A 52 10.89 -3.35 5.25
C SER A 52 9.63 -2.67 4.70
N LEU A 53 9.61 -1.34 4.60
CA LEU A 53 8.50 -0.58 4.04
C LEU A 53 8.31 -0.92 2.55
N THR A 54 9.39 -0.99 1.77
CA THR A 54 9.36 -1.40 0.36
C THR A 54 8.85 -2.83 0.20
N PHE A 55 9.28 -3.76 1.07
CA PHE A 55 8.80 -5.14 1.08
C PHE A 55 7.29 -5.24 1.35
N LEU A 56 6.76 -4.45 2.29
CA LEU A 56 5.31 -4.40 2.54
C LEU A 56 4.53 -3.91 1.31
N PHE A 57 5.02 -2.89 0.61
CA PHE A 57 4.41 -2.42 -0.64
C PHE A 57 4.46 -3.48 -1.75
N CYS A 58 5.56 -4.23 -1.87
CA CYS A 58 5.68 -5.38 -2.76
C CYS A 58 4.62 -6.45 -2.45
N LEU A 59 4.52 -6.87 -1.19
CA LEU A 59 3.54 -7.87 -0.76
C LEU A 59 2.11 -7.41 -1.01
N PHE A 60 1.79 -6.16 -0.66
CA PHE A 60 0.47 -5.59 -0.91
C PHE A 60 0.11 -5.62 -2.40
N SER A 61 1.04 -5.21 -3.27
CA SER A 61 0.83 -5.22 -4.72
C SER A 61 0.67 -6.64 -5.26
N ALA A 62 1.47 -7.59 -4.79
CA ALA A 62 1.39 -9.00 -5.17
C ALA A 62 0.04 -9.64 -4.80
N ILE A 63 -0.42 -9.44 -3.57
CA ILE A 63 -1.70 -9.99 -3.08
C ILE A 63 -2.85 -9.43 -3.92
N ASN A 64 -2.88 -8.12 -4.18
CA ASN A 64 -3.90 -7.49 -5.01
C ASN A 64 -3.87 -8.03 -6.45
N PHE A 65 -2.69 -8.18 -7.03
CA PHE A 65 -2.52 -8.77 -8.36
C PHE A 65 -3.07 -10.20 -8.43
N ILE A 66 -2.72 -11.05 -7.46
CA ILE A 66 -3.21 -12.44 -7.38
C ILE A 66 -4.74 -12.47 -7.22
N ASN A 67 -5.31 -11.61 -6.38
CA ASN A 67 -6.76 -11.55 -6.18
C ASN A 67 -7.49 -11.13 -7.45
N ILE A 68 -6.97 -10.15 -8.18
CA ILE A 68 -7.55 -9.71 -9.45
C ILE A 68 -7.42 -10.81 -10.52
N MET A 69 -6.27 -11.51 -10.59
CA MET A 69 -6.08 -12.64 -11.50
C MET A 69 -7.07 -13.79 -11.19
N LYS A 70 -7.30 -14.09 -9.90
CA LYS A 70 -8.33 -15.05 -9.47
C LYS A 70 -9.72 -14.59 -9.88
N ALA A 71 -10.04 -13.29 -9.75
CA ALA A 71 -11.31 -12.71 -10.20
C ALA A 71 -11.45 -12.72 -11.73
N ILE A 72 -10.35 -12.65 -12.47
CA ILE A 72 -10.38 -12.78 -13.94
C ILE A 72 -10.64 -14.23 -14.36
N ARG A 73 -10.06 -15.21 -13.64
CA ARG A 73 -10.20 -16.64 -13.99
C ARG A 73 -11.51 -17.27 -13.51
N ASN A 74 -12.05 -16.84 -12.37
CA ASN A 74 -13.26 -17.42 -11.78
C ASN A 74 -14.44 -16.43 -11.84
N ALA A 75 -15.46 -16.77 -12.63
CA ALA A 75 -16.67 -15.96 -12.79
C ALA A 75 -17.47 -15.81 -11.49
N GLU A 76 -17.49 -16.83 -10.64
CA GLU A 76 -18.19 -16.81 -9.34
C GLU A 76 -17.48 -15.87 -8.36
N TYR A 77 -16.14 -15.92 -8.31
CA TYR A 77 -15.33 -15.01 -7.50
C TYR A 77 -15.46 -13.56 -7.97
N ARG A 78 -15.51 -13.33 -9.30
CA ARG A 78 -15.77 -12.01 -9.88
C ARG A 78 -17.13 -11.45 -9.45
N LYS A 79 -18.16 -12.28 -9.46
CA LYS A 79 -19.51 -11.88 -9.05
C LYS A 79 -19.57 -11.54 -7.56
N LYS A 80 -18.90 -12.32 -6.71
CA LYS A 80 -18.75 -12.02 -5.27
C LYS A 80 -18.01 -10.71 -5.04
N MET A 81 -16.91 -10.48 -5.76
CA MET A 81 -16.13 -9.23 -5.67
C MET A 81 -16.96 -8.03 -6.12
N TYR A 82 -17.71 -8.14 -7.22
CA TYR A 82 -18.61 -7.10 -7.70
C TYR A 82 -19.73 -6.76 -6.70
N ILE A 83 -20.36 -7.77 -6.11
CA ILE A 83 -21.41 -7.57 -5.08
C ILE A 83 -20.80 -6.89 -3.86
N SER A 84 -19.62 -7.32 -3.43
CA SER A 84 -18.87 -6.71 -2.33
C SER A 84 -18.48 -5.26 -2.60
N ASP A 85 -18.09 -4.92 -3.83
CA ASP A 85 -17.70 -3.57 -4.23
C ASP A 85 -18.92 -2.64 -4.35
N THR A 86 -20.09 -3.20 -4.69
CA THR A 86 -21.35 -2.44 -4.86
C THR A 86 -22.18 -2.39 -3.57
N ASP A 87 -21.70 -2.98 -2.47
CA ASP A 87 -22.40 -2.98 -1.19
C ASP A 87 -22.52 -1.54 -0.65
N GLU A 88 -23.76 -1.08 -0.51
CA GLU A 88 -24.10 0.27 -0.08
C GLU A 88 -23.50 0.60 1.29
N ARG A 89 -23.38 -0.38 2.19
CA ARG A 89 -22.82 -0.14 3.53
C ARG A 89 -21.36 0.28 3.47
N LYS A 90 -20.56 -0.35 2.61
CA LYS A 90 -19.15 0.04 2.43
C LYS A 90 -19.05 1.42 1.82
N ARG A 91 -19.90 1.72 0.84
CA ARG A 91 -19.92 2.99 0.15
C ARG A 91 -20.25 4.15 1.09
N VAL A 92 -21.20 3.97 2.01
CA VAL A 92 -21.51 4.96 3.06
C VAL A 92 -20.32 5.15 4.00
N ILE A 93 -19.67 4.07 4.45
CA ILE A 93 -18.47 4.19 5.31
C ILE A 93 -17.36 4.94 4.56
N GLU A 94 -17.14 4.65 3.28
CA GLU A 94 -16.13 5.30 2.45
C GLU A 94 -16.40 6.79 2.22
N GLU A 95 -17.65 7.15 1.93
CA GLU A 95 -18.08 8.55 1.79
C GLU A 95 -17.91 9.31 3.11
N LYS A 96 -18.23 8.69 4.25
CA LYS A 96 -18.07 9.31 5.58
C LYS A 96 -16.61 9.38 6.06
N THR A 97 -15.72 8.54 5.54
CA THR A 97 -14.30 8.47 5.96
C THR A 97 -13.33 9.20 5.03
N SER A 98 -13.81 10.11 4.17
CA SER A 98 -12.99 10.78 3.16
C SER A 98 -12.09 9.77 2.42
N ALA A 99 -12.71 8.78 1.78
CA ALA A 99 -11.99 7.68 1.11
C ALA A 99 -10.89 8.16 0.15
N ALA A 100 -11.08 9.30 -0.51
CA ALA A 100 -10.05 9.91 -1.35
C ALA A 100 -8.79 10.30 -0.55
N TYR A 101 -8.95 10.89 0.64
CA TYR A 101 -7.84 11.21 1.53
C TYR A 101 -7.12 9.94 1.95
N ARG A 102 -7.84 8.93 2.45
CA ARG A 102 -7.24 7.65 2.88
C ARG A 102 -6.47 6.95 1.75
N ASN A 103 -7.06 6.85 0.57
CA ASN A 103 -6.49 6.10 -0.55
C ASN A 103 -5.30 6.82 -1.19
N LEU A 104 -5.19 8.15 -1.03
CA LEU A 104 -4.10 8.94 -1.59
C LEU A 104 -3.01 9.24 -0.56
N SER A 105 -3.39 9.65 0.65
CA SER A 105 -2.46 10.16 1.66
C SER A 105 -1.49 9.09 2.18
N LEU A 106 -1.99 7.89 2.48
CA LEU A 106 -1.18 6.78 2.99
C LEU A 106 -0.09 6.33 1.99
N PRO A 107 -0.41 5.97 0.73
CA PRO A 107 0.63 5.57 -0.21
C PRO A 107 1.58 6.72 -0.56
N MET A 108 1.10 7.96 -0.66
CA MET A 108 1.98 9.11 -0.91
C MET A 108 2.95 9.37 0.25
N LEU A 109 2.49 9.29 1.50
CA LEU A 109 3.37 9.42 2.68
C LEU A 109 4.35 8.26 2.79
N GLY A 110 3.94 7.04 2.42
CA GLY A 110 4.82 5.89 2.33
C GLY A 110 5.97 6.12 1.35
N VAL A 111 5.65 6.58 0.13
CA VAL A 111 6.66 6.92 -0.89
C VAL A 111 7.57 8.05 -0.41
N ALA A 112 7.00 9.11 0.18
CA ALA A 112 7.77 10.24 0.71
C ALA A 112 8.76 9.80 1.80
N THR A 113 8.37 8.85 2.65
CA THR A 113 9.24 8.30 3.69
C THR A 113 10.41 7.51 3.11
N VAL A 114 10.17 6.71 2.06
CA VAL A 114 11.24 5.99 1.35
C VAL A 114 12.24 6.96 0.73
N VAL A 115 11.76 8.05 0.11
CA VAL A 115 12.61 9.06 -0.53
C VAL A 115 13.38 9.88 0.51
N ALA A 116 12.72 10.37 1.56
CA ALA A 116 13.34 11.19 2.60
C ALA A 116 14.41 10.44 3.41
N GLY A 117 14.27 9.12 3.56
CA GLY A 117 15.26 8.26 4.19
C GLY A 117 16.63 8.24 3.50
N SER A 118 16.71 8.74 2.25
CA SER A 118 17.97 8.89 1.52
C SER A 118 18.64 10.25 1.71
N PHE A 119 17.94 11.24 2.26
CA PHE A 119 18.45 12.62 2.41
C PHE A 119 18.79 12.97 3.85
N ASN A 120 17.89 12.70 4.81
CA ASN A 120 18.08 13.13 6.19
C ASN A 120 17.33 12.22 7.19
N HIS A 121 18.07 11.72 8.19
CA HIS A 121 17.54 10.87 9.25
C HIS A 121 16.43 11.56 10.07
N THR A 122 16.55 12.85 10.38
CA THR A 122 15.56 13.59 11.16
C THR A 122 14.22 13.69 10.43
N VAL A 123 14.26 13.97 9.13
CA VAL A 123 13.05 14.06 8.30
C VAL A 123 12.38 12.70 8.18
N PHE A 124 13.18 11.64 8.06
CA PHE A 124 12.69 10.26 8.03
C PHE A 124 11.92 9.88 9.30
N PHE A 125 12.49 10.09 10.49
CA PHE A 125 11.81 9.76 11.75
C PHE A 125 10.51 10.56 11.93
N CYS A 126 10.50 11.82 11.51
CA CYS A 126 9.29 12.65 11.53
C CYS A 126 8.20 12.07 10.62
N LEU A 127 8.54 11.68 9.39
CA LEU A 127 7.59 11.07 8.45
C LEU A 127 7.06 9.71 8.94
N VAL A 128 7.92 8.89 9.55
CA VAL A 128 7.50 7.62 10.18
C VAL A 128 6.49 7.88 11.30
N ALA A 129 6.74 8.87 12.17
CA ALA A 129 5.80 9.24 13.23
C ALA A 129 4.45 9.70 12.66
N VAL A 130 4.46 10.54 11.63
CA VAL A 130 3.24 11.01 10.94
C VAL A 130 2.47 9.83 10.32
N LEU A 131 3.17 8.89 9.67
CA LEU A 131 2.56 7.68 9.12
C LEU A 131 1.87 6.83 10.19
N LEU A 132 2.51 6.64 11.34
CA LEU A 132 1.94 5.87 12.45
C LEU A 132 0.69 6.54 13.01
N VAL A 133 0.75 7.85 13.28
CA VAL A 133 -0.41 8.60 13.77
C VAL A 133 -1.56 8.55 12.77
N GLN A 134 -1.27 8.73 11.48
CA GLN A 134 -2.30 8.66 10.44
C GLN A 134 -2.92 7.26 10.35
N ALA A 135 -2.12 6.20 10.43
CA ALA A 135 -2.63 4.83 10.44
C ALA A 135 -3.54 4.56 11.65
N LEU A 136 -3.17 5.06 12.84
CA LEU A 136 -3.98 4.95 14.05
C LEU A 136 -5.32 5.69 13.93
N ILE A 137 -5.30 6.92 13.42
CA ILE A 137 -6.53 7.71 13.19
C ILE A 137 -7.45 6.98 12.22
N LEU A 138 -6.92 6.48 11.10
CA LEU A 138 -7.71 5.76 10.11
C LEU A 138 -8.28 4.45 10.65
N MET A 139 -7.50 3.72 11.45
CA MET A 139 -7.97 2.50 12.13
C MET A 139 -9.07 2.82 13.13
N GLY A 140 -8.90 3.86 13.95
CA GLY A 140 -9.91 4.33 14.91
C GLY A 140 -11.20 4.75 14.22
N CYS A 141 -11.12 5.55 13.15
CA CYS A 141 -12.29 5.92 12.34
C CYS A 141 -12.98 4.68 11.76
N LYS A 142 -12.23 3.73 11.20
CA LYS A 142 -12.79 2.50 10.64
C LYS A 142 -13.54 1.70 11.69
N LEU A 143 -12.95 1.48 12.86
CA LEU A 143 -13.58 0.74 13.97
C LEU A 143 -14.83 1.45 14.50
N TYR A 144 -14.79 2.78 14.61
CA TYR A 144 -15.95 3.58 15.03
C TYR A 144 -17.12 3.43 14.05
N TYR A 145 -16.87 3.61 12.75
CA TYR A 145 -17.93 3.53 11.75
C TYR A 145 -18.43 2.10 11.53
N GLN A 146 -17.58 1.08 11.68
CA GLN A 146 -18.00 -0.33 11.64
C GLN A 146 -18.90 -0.73 12.82
N LYS A 147 -18.75 -0.10 13.98
CA LYS A 147 -19.64 -0.34 15.12
C LYS A 147 -20.97 0.41 14.98
N LYS A 148 -20.98 1.51 14.23
CA LYS A 148 -22.13 2.39 14.07
C LYS A 148 -23.07 1.99 12.92
N TYR A 149 -22.56 1.31 11.89
CA TYR A 149 -23.26 0.92 10.66
C TYR A 149 -23.00 -0.55 10.32
#